data_AF-A0AAE5H111-F1
#
_entry.id   AF-A0AAE5H111-F1
#
_cell.length_a   1.000
_cell.length_b   1.000
_cell.length_c   1.000
_cell.angle_alpha   90.00
_cell.angle_beta   90.00
_cell.angle_gamma   90.00
#
_symmetry.space_group_name_H-M   'P 1'
#
loop_
_entity.id
_entity.type
_entity.pdbx_description
1 polymer ?
#
loop_
_entity_poly.entity_id
_entity_poly.type
_entity_poly.pdbx_seq_one_letter_code
_entity_poly.pdbx_strand_id
1 'polypeptide(L)'
;MTNAAKEAKIIGLPVDGLAVKIDSIIILIKTIESKINTLLEQINTVMESETFPNSIRDNIELIDSLPGAGRLTAITLIAEIGDINDSGNFKGNNNKISKRGTRIGRRALYAVALASIRSNRNGIPINKVLLEYYQANMKGKKPQIALVAIIHKIINYFFAVLRNQTRLSKEILRYINKCFRKPLFKQGRLIIFRFL
;
A
#
# COMPACT_ATOMS: atom_id res chain seq x y z
N MET A 1 13.19 -5.59 29.96
CA MET A 1 14.27 -4.61 29.65
C MET A 1 15.21 -4.38 30.83
N THR A 2 14.79 -4.60 32.08
CA THR A 2 15.61 -4.45 33.30
C THR A 2 16.68 -5.53 33.49
N ASN A 3 16.49 -6.75 32.97
CA ASN A 3 17.48 -7.83 33.12
C ASN A 3 18.71 -7.64 32.21
N ALA A 4 18.51 -7.21 30.95
CA ALA A 4 19.61 -6.90 30.03
C ALA A 4 20.48 -5.71 30.52
N ALA A 5 19.86 -4.73 31.19
CA ALA A 5 20.58 -3.61 31.79
C ALA A 5 21.47 -4.02 32.99
N LYS A 6 21.10 -5.09 33.71
CA LYS A 6 21.90 -5.63 34.82
C LYS A 6 23.11 -6.44 34.33
N GLU A 7 22.98 -7.16 33.22
CA GLU A 7 24.08 -7.95 32.63
C GLU A 7 25.19 -7.07 32.04
N ALA A 8 24.85 -5.89 31.50
CA ALA A 8 25.86 -4.94 31.01
C ALA A 8 26.78 -4.38 32.11
N LYS A 9 26.34 -4.39 33.38
CA LYS A 9 27.13 -3.94 34.54
C LYS A 9 28.30 -4.89 34.87
N ILE A 10 28.23 -6.15 34.44
CA ILE A 10 29.20 -7.21 34.75
C ILE A 10 30.43 -7.13 33.80
N ILE A 11 30.28 -6.55 32.61
CA ILE A 11 31.38 -6.32 31.66
C ILE A 11 31.93 -4.92 31.95
N GLY A 12 32.86 -4.82 32.89
CA GLY A 12 33.41 -3.55 33.41
C GLY A 12 34.16 -2.67 32.41
N LEU A 13 33.49 -2.13 31.40
CA LEU A 13 33.93 -0.96 30.64
C LEU A 13 32.85 0.13 30.71
N PRO A 14 33.00 1.15 31.56
CA PRO A 14 32.25 2.39 31.43
C PRO A 14 32.83 3.13 30.23
N VAL A 15 32.41 2.78 29.02
CA VAL A 15 32.69 3.59 27.84
C VAL A 15 31.65 4.71 27.81
N ASP A 16 31.98 5.85 28.41
CA ASP A 16 31.18 7.08 28.33
C ASP A 16 30.81 7.41 26.87
N GLY A 17 31.68 7.06 25.92
CA GLY A 17 31.42 7.16 24.49
C GLY A 17 30.28 6.26 23.96
N LEU A 18 29.98 5.12 24.59
CA LEU A 18 28.83 4.27 24.22
C LEU A 18 27.51 4.91 24.69
N ALA A 19 27.48 5.45 25.91
CA ALA A 19 26.33 6.17 26.44
C ALA A 19 26.02 7.39 25.56
N VAL A 20 27.03 8.20 25.24
CA VAL A 20 26.90 9.35 24.34
C VAL A 20 26.40 8.96 22.95
N LYS A 21 26.86 7.82 22.39
CA LYS A 21 26.36 7.31 21.10
C LYS A 21 24.89 6.88 21.17
N ILE A 22 24.50 6.18 22.23
CA ILE A 22 23.11 5.75 22.44
C ILE A 22 22.20 6.98 22.59
N ASP A 23 22.61 7.95 23.40
CA ASP A 23 21.87 9.20 23.58
C ASP A 23 21.74 9.97 22.26
N SER A 24 22.81 10.05 21.48
CA SER A 24 22.80 10.67 20.15
C SER A 24 21.82 9.98 19.20
N ILE A 25 21.80 8.64 19.17
CA ILE A 25 20.86 7.87 18.34
C ILE A 25 19.42 8.08 18.80
N ILE A 26 19.18 8.12 20.12
CA ILE A 26 17.85 8.38 20.68
C ILE A 26 17.36 9.77 20.28
N ILE A 27 18.22 10.80 20.39
CA ILE A 27 17.91 12.17 19.97
C ILE A 27 17.60 12.21 18.47
N LEU A 28 18.38 11.50 17.65
CA LEU A 28 18.16 11.43 16.21
C LEU A 28 16.82 10.77 15.88
N ILE A 29 16.49 9.63 16.51
CA ILE A 29 15.20 8.94 16.33
C ILE A 29 14.05 9.87 16.71
N LYS A 30 14.12 10.53 17.88
CA LYS A 30 13.10 11.49 18.32
C LYS A 30 12.93 12.66 17.35
N THR A 31 14.04 13.17 16.81
CA THR A 31 14.01 14.25 15.83
C THR A 31 13.34 13.79 14.54
N ILE A 32 13.66 12.59 14.05
CA ILE A 32 13.01 12.00 12.87
C ILE A 32 11.51 11.80 13.11
N GLU A 33 11.11 11.29 14.28
CA GLU A 33 9.70 11.13 14.65
C GLU A 33 8.96 12.47 14.64
N SER A 34 9.55 13.52 15.24
CA SER A 34 8.99 14.88 15.20
C SER A 34 8.82 15.41 13.77
N LYS A 35 9.82 15.20 12.91
CA LYS A 35 9.76 15.63 11.51
C LYS A 35 8.73 14.84 10.70
N ILE A 36 8.58 13.54 10.94
CA ILE A 36 7.53 12.72 10.32
C ILE A 36 6.16 13.29 10.69
N ASN A 37 5.92 13.56 11.98
CA ASN A 37 4.62 14.08 12.44
C ASN A 37 4.32 15.46 11.83
N THR A 38 5.32 16.34 11.77
CA THR A 38 5.16 17.67 11.15
C THR A 38 4.79 17.56 9.67
N LEU A 39 5.42 16.65 8.93
CA LEU A 39 5.09 16.42 7.51
C LEU A 39 3.69 15.82 7.33
N LEU A 40 3.27 14.93 8.23
CA LEU A 40 1.92 14.35 8.20
C LEU A 40 0.85 15.42 8.43
N GLU A 41 1.07 16.34 9.37
CA GLU A 41 0.19 17.49 9.60
C GLU A 41 0.11 18.37 8.36
N GLN A 42 1.25 18.72 7.76
CA GLN A 42 1.28 19.51 6.53
C GLN A 42 0.51 18.87 5.37
N ILE A 43 0.64 17.53 5.19
CA ILE A 43 -0.13 16.80 4.18
C ILE A 43 -1.63 16.93 4.46
N ASN A 44 -2.06 16.73 5.70
CA ASN A 44 -3.48 16.85 6.06
C ASN A 44 -4.01 18.27 5.83
N THR A 45 -3.24 19.30 6.22
CA THR A 45 -3.59 20.70 5.97
C THR A 45 -3.76 20.99 4.48
N VAL A 46 -2.86 20.50 3.63
CA VAL A 46 -2.97 20.67 2.17
C VAL A 46 -4.21 19.94 1.64
N MET A 47 -4.47 18.73 2.11
CA MET A 47 -5.63 17.94 1.70
C MET A 47 -6.96 18.59 2.07
N GLU A 48 -7.02 19.30 3.20
CA GLU A 48 -8.22 19.97 3.72
C GLU A 48 -8.38 21.41 3.19
N SER A 49 -7.35 21.96 2.52
CA SER A 49 -7.37 23.33 2.01
C SER A 49 -8.39 23.53 0.88
N GLU A 50 -9.13 24.64 0.86
CA GLU A 50 -10.20 24.88 -0.14
C GLU A 50 -9.72 24.84 -1.60
N THR A 51 -8.42 25.06 -1.83
CA THR A 51 -7.80 25.02 -3.16
C THR A 51 -7.54 23.60 -3.68
N PHE A 52 -7.62 22.58 -2.82
CA PHE A 52 -7.38 21.21 -3.23
C PHE A 52 -8.61 20.62 -3.97
N PRO A 53 -8.44 20.01 -5.15
CA PRO A 53 -9.56 19.55 -5.96
C PRO A 53 -10.44 18.50 -5.26
N ASN A 54 -11.75 18.77 -5.18
CA ASN A 54 -12.73 17.85 -4.58
C ASN A 54 -12.74 16.47 -5.27
N SER A 55 -12.61 16.43 -6.60
CA SER A 55 -12.53 15.17 -7.35
C SER A 55 -11.38 14.26 -6.90
N ILE A 56 -10.25 14.84 -6.50
CA ILE A 56 -9.10 14.07 -6.00
C ILE A 56 -9.37 13.60 -4.56
N ARG A 57 -10.04 14.40 -3.73
CA ARG A 57 -10.46 13.98 -2.38
C ARG A 57 -11.39 12.78 -2.41
N ASP A 58 -12.41 12.85 -3.26
CA ASP A 58 -13.40 11.79 -3.40
C ASP A 58 -12.72 10.48 -3.84
N ASN A 59 -11.80 10.57 -4.80
CA ASN A 59 -10.99 9.42 -5.23
C ASN A 59 -10.11 8.84 -4.10
N ILE A 60 -9.51 9.70 -3.27
CA ILE A 60 -8.73 9.25 -2.10
C ILE A 60 -9.63 8.55 -1.09
N GLU A 61 -10.80 9.11 -0.78
CA GLU A 61 -11.77 8.51 0.15
C GLU A 61 -12.27 7.15 -0.37
N LEU A 62 -12.53 7.05 -1.68
CA LEU A 62 -12.93 5.80 -2.31
C LEU A 62 -11.84 4.72 -2.18
N ILE A 63 -10.56 5.05 -2.37
CA ILE A 63 -9.47 4.09 -2.17
C ILE A 63 -9.27 3.77 -0.69
N ASP A 64 -9.33 4.76 0.20
CA ASP A 64 -9.17 4.59 1.66
C ASP A 64 -10.27 3.70 2.26
N SER A 65 -11.46 3.68 1.64
CA SER A 65 -12.55 2.77 2.03
C SER A 65 -12.23 1.28 1.82
N LEU A 66 -11.15 0.95 1.09
CA LEU A 66 -10.81 -0.43 0.76
C LEU A 66 -10.04 -1.11 1.90
N PRO A 67 -10.46 -2.31 2.34
CA PRO A 67 -9.78 -3.01 3.41
C PRO A 67 -8.35 -3.37 3.00
N GLY A 68 -7.38 -2.81 3.73
CA GLY A 68 -5.95 -2.97 3.48
C GLY A 68 -5.28 -1.76 2.81
N ALA A 69 -6.06 -0.81 2.28
CA ALA A 69 -5.56 0.51 1.87
C ALA A 69 -5.82 1.51 3.00
N GLY A 70 -4.78 2.20 3.46
CA GLY A 70 -4.92 3.29 4.43
C GLY A 70 -4.72 4.65 3.78
N ARG A 71 -5.16 5.72 4.45
CA ARG A 71 -5.18 7.09 3.93
C ARG A 71 -3.90 7.53 3.21
N LEU A 72 -2.74 7.39 3.84
CA LEU A 72 -1.45 7.78 3.22
C LEU A 72 -1.12 6.94 1.98
N THR A 73 -1.45 5.65 2.00
CA THR A 73 -1.28 4.80 0.81
C THR A 73 -2.27 5.18 -0.28
N ALA A 74 -3.50 5.55 0.05
CA ALA A 74 -4.48 6.05 -0.90
C ALA A 74 -4.02 7.37 -1.55
N ILE A 75 -3.56 8.34 -0.74
CA ILE A 75 -2.95 9.59 -1.22
C ILE A 75 -1.78 9.30 -2.16
N THR A 76 -0.87 8.42 -1.75
CA THR A 76 0.29 8.03 -2.57
C THR A 76 -0.16 7.40 -3.89
N LEU A 77 -1.14 6.50 -3.87
CA LEU A 77 -1.63 5.83 -5.07
C LEU A 77 -2.28 6.81 -6.05
N ILE A 78 -3.11 7.73 -5.56
CA ILE A 78 -3.74 8.76 -6.40
C ILE A 78 -2.69 9.70 -7.02
N ALA A 79 -1.70 10.12 -6.22
CA ALA A 79 -0.59 10.94 -6.72
C ALA A 79 0.22 10.22 -7.82
N GLU A 80 0.37 8.90 -7.74
CA GLU A 80 1.13 8.08 -8.69
C GLU A 80 0.32 7.64 -9.91
N ILE A 81 -1.01 7.53 -9.79
CA ILE A 81 -1.94 7.16 -10.87
C ILE A 81 -2.28 8.37 -11.75
N GLY A 82 -2.28 9.59 -11.20
CA GLY A 82 -2.60 10.79 -11.97
C GLY A 82 -4.06 10.81 -12.45
N ASP A 83 -4.30 11.41 -13.62
CA ASP A 83 -5.65 11.57 -14.18
C ASP A 83 -6.21 10.23 -14.71
N ILE A 84 -7.29 9.77 -14.09
CA ILE A 84 -7.92 8.45 -14.33
C ILE A 84 -8.68 8.43 -15.67
N ASN A 85 -9.04 9.60 -16.20
CA ASN A 85 -9.82 9.73 -17.44
C ASN A 85 -8.96 9.68 -18.71
N ASP A 86 -7.66 9.93 -18.62
CA ASP A 86 -6.75 9.87 -19.77
C ASP A 86 -6.33 8.41 -20.03
N SER A 87 -7.27 7.66 -20.59
CA SER A 87 -7.16 6.26 -21.03
C SER A 87 -6.25 6.07 -22.27
N GLY A 88 -5.00 6.55 -22.19
CA GLY A 88 -3.91 6.06 -23.04
C GLY A 88 -3.52 6.92 -24.25
N ASN A 89 -4.05 8.14 -24.40
CA ASN A 89 -3.50 9.07 -25.38
C ASN A 89 -2.27 9.78 -24.78
N PHE A 90 -1.09 9.47 -25.32
CA PHE A 90 0.16 10.13 -24.97
C PHE A 90 0.08 11.62 -25.31
N LYS A 91 -0.18 12.46 -24.30
CA LYS A 91 -0.02 13.92 -24.38
C LYS A 91 1.40 14.26 -23.92
N GLY A 92 2.14 14.95 -24.77
CA GLY A 92 3.60 15.09 -24.70
C GLY A 92 4.19 15.61 -23.37
N ASN A 93 5.39 15.11 -23.11
CA ASN A 93 6.53 15.55 -22.28
C ASN A 93 6.42 16.04 -20.83
N ASN A 94 5.25 16.32 -20.24
CA ASN A 94 5.21 16.79 -18.84
C ASN A 94 4.58 15.81 -17.82
N ASN A 95 4.02 14.69 -18.25
CA ASN A 95 3.48 13.67 -17.33
C ASN A 95 4.35 12.42 -17.32
N LYS A 96 5.18 12.27 -16.28
CA LYS A 96 6.04 11.09 -16.06
C LYS A 96 5.25 9.91 -15.47
N ILE A 97 4.07 9.62 -16.00
CA ILE A 97 3.38 8.36 -15.69
C ILE A 97 3.89 7.28 -16.65
N SER A 98 4.68 6.34 -16.12
CA SER A 98 5.16 5.24 -16.94
C SER A 98 4.02 4.24 -17.16
N LYS A 99 3.85 3.75 -18.40
CA LYS A 99 3.09 2.52 -18.73
C LYS A 99 3.59 1.26 -18.00
N ARG A 100 4.41 1.41 -16.95
CA ARG A 100 5.07 0.36 -16.16
C ARG A 100 4.91 0.60 -14.64
N GLY A 101 4.17 1.64 -14.24
CA GLY A 101 4.02 2.09 -12.85
C GLY A 101 5.32 2.62 -12.23
N THR A 102 5.22 3.63 -11.36
CA THR A 102 6.40 4.13 -10.63
C THR A 102 6.87 3.15 -9.55
N ARG A 103 8.12 3.29 -9.10
CA ARG A 103 8.66 2.46 -8.01
C ARG A 103 7.88 2.67 -6.72
N ILE A 104 7.43 3.89 -6.46
CA ILE A 104 6.66 4.29 -5.28
C ILE A 104 5.27 3.68 -5.34
N GLY A 105 4.55 3.84 -6.46
CA GLY A 105 3.23 3.22 -6.65
C GLY A 105 3.26 1.70 -6.52
N ARG A 106 4.29 1.03 -7.06
CA ARG A 106 4.48 -0.42 -6.89
C ARG A 106 4.69 -0.83 -5.42
N ARG A 107 5.43 -0.03 -4.65
CA ARG A 107 5.64 -0.26 -3.21
C ARG A 107 4.35 -0.04 -2.43
N ALA A 108 3.59 1.00 -2.75
CA ALA A 108 2.28 1.26 -2.15
C ALA A 108 1.32 0.09 -2.42
N LEU A 109 1.20 -0.36 -3.67
CA LEU A 109 0.38 -1.54 -4.03
C LEU A 109 0.81 -2.81 -3.30
N TYR A 110 2.13 -3.03 -3.17
CA TYR A 110 2.66 -4.17 -2.43
C TYR A 110 2.30 -4.10 -0.93
N ALA A 111 2.39 -2.92 -0.32
CA ALA A 111 1.99 -2.71 1.07
C ALA A 111 0.49 -2.97 1.27
N VAL A 112 -0.36 -2.47 0.35
CA VAL A 112 -1.81 -2.73 0.38
C VAL A 112 -2.11 -4.22 0.23
N ALA A 113 -1.42 -4.92 -0.67
CA ALA A 113 -1.59 -6.36 -0.86
C ALA A 113 -1.24 -7.17 0.38
N LEU A 114 -0.11 -6.84 1.04
CA LEU A 114 0.29 -7.47 2.30
C LEU A 114 -0.72 -7.20 3.41
N ALA A 115 -1.17 -5.96 3.56
CA ALA A 115 -2.17 -5.59 4.56
C ALA A 115 -3.50 -6.32 4.31
N SER A 116 -3.91 -6.45 3.05
CA SER A 116 -5.18 -7.07 2.67
C SER A 116 -5.27 -8.56 3.02
N ILE A 117 -4.16 -9.31 2.88
CA ILE A 117 -4.12 -10.75 3.16
C ILE A 117 -3.78 -11.08 4.62
N ARG A 118 -3.57 -10.07 5.46
CA ARG A 118 -3.23 -10.26 6.87
C ARG A 118 -4.51 -10.44 7.70
N SER A 119 -4.36 -11.15 8.83
CA SER A 119 -5.37 -11.21 9.89
C SER A 119 -4.96 -10.34 11.08
N ASN A 120 -5.97 -9.80 11.77
CA ASN A 120 -5.77 -9.11 13.04
C ASN A 120 -5.32 -10.08 14.14
N ARG A 121 -4.92 -9.52 15.30
CA ARG A 121 -4.56 -10.31 16.50
C ARG A 121 -5.66 -11.29 16.92
N ASN A 122 -6.93 -10.93 16.67
CA ASN A 122 -8.11 -11.74 16.97
C ASN A 122 -8.40 -12.80 15.89
N GLY A 123 -7.52 -13.00 14.91
CA GLY A 123 -7.71 -13.95 13.81
C GLY A 123 -8.67 -13.50 12.70
N ILE A 124 -9.36 -12.36 12.89
CA ILE A 124 -10.28 -11.81 11.88
C ILE A 124 -9.48 -11.33 10.66
N PRO A 125 -9.80 -11.81 9.45
CA PRO A 125 -9.12 -11.39 8.24
C PRO A 125 -9.47 -9.95 7.87
N ILE A 126 -8.47 -9.15 7.48
CA ILE A 126 -8.69 -7.77 7.03
C ILE A 126 -9.55 -7.77 5.76
N ASN A 127 -9.20 -8.60 4.78
CA ASN A 127 -10.01 -8.83 3.61
C ASN A 127 -10.24 -10.33 3.39
N LYS A 128 -11.42 -10.81 3.83
CA LYS A 128 -11.81 -12.21 3.71
C LYS A 128 -11.72 -12.72 2.28
N VAL A 129 -12.19 -11.95 1.29
CA VAL A 129 -12.22 -12.35 -0.13
C VAL A 129 -10.81 -12.50 -0.70
N LEU A 130 -9.90 -11.57 -0.39
CA LEU A 130 -8.52 -11.64 -0.88
C LEU A 130 -7.71 -12.71 -0.14
N LEU A 131 -7.94 -12.89 1.16
CA LEU A 131 -7.29 -13.96 1.91
C LEU A 131 -7.71 -15.35 1.42
N GLU A 132 -9.01 -15.57 1.20
CA GLU A 132 -9.51 -16.84 0.63
C GLU A 132 -8.92 -17.09 -0.76
N TYR A 133 -8.85 -16.07 -1.62
CA TYR A 133 -8.22 -16.20 -2.93
C TYR A 133 -6.74 -16.57 -2.83
N TYR A 134 -5.99 -15.94 -1.92
CA TYR A 134 -4.59 -16.24 -1.66
C TYR A 134 -4.42 -17.70 -1.20
N GLN A 135 -5.21 -18.12 -0.22
CA GLN A 135 -5.13 -19.48 0.35
C GLN A 135 -5.59 -20.57 -0.62
N ALA A 136 -6.59 -20.32 -1.46
CA ALA A 136 -7.11 -21.32 -2.40
C ALA A 136 -6.23 -21.50 -3.63
N ASN A 137 -5.74 -20.40 -4.22
CA ASN A 137 -5.12 -20.43 -5.56
C ASN A 137 -3.59 -20.41 -5.55
N MET A 138 -2.97 -20.22 -4.38
CA MET A 138 -1.52 -20.02 -4.26
C MET A 138 -0.81 -21.07 -3.39
N LYS A 139 -1.52 -22.13 -2.95
CA LYS A 139 -0.88 -23.30 -2.33
C LYS A 139 0.19 -23.86 -3.27
N GLY A 140 1.43 -23.97 -2.77
CA GLY A 140 2.58 -24.49 -3.52
C GLY A 140 3.28 -23.49 -4.46
N LYS A 141 2.83 -22.22 -4.56
CA LYS A 141 3.50 -21.19 -5.36
C LYS A 141 4.46 -20.36 -4.52
N LYS A 142 5.48 -19.76 -5.18
CA LYS A 142 6.39 -18.82 -4.52
C LYS A 142 5.60 -17.63 -3.94
N PRO A 143 5.87 -17.18 -2.69
CA PRO A 143 5.11 -16.09 -2.05
C PRO A 143 5.07 -14.80 -2.86
N GLN A 144 6.17 -14.45 -3.54
CA GLN A 144 6.25 -13.27 -4.39
C GLN A 144 5.25 -13.32 -5.57
N ILE A 145 5.10 -14.50 -6.18
CA ILE A 145 4.16 -14.72 -7.28
C ILE A 145 2.72 -14.59 -6.79
N ALA A 146 2.44 -15.15 -5.62
CA ALA A 146 1.13 -15.06 -4.99
C ALA A 146 0.75 -13.59 -4.69
N LEU A 147 1.70 -12.80 -4.16
CA LEU A 147 1.50 -11.38 -3.91
C LEU A 147 1.25 -10.58 -5.19
N VAL A 148 1.96 -10.87 -6.28
CA VAL A 148 1.72 -10.21 -7.57
C VAL A 148 0.30 -10.49 -8.09
N ALA A 149 -0.21 -11.71 -7.91
CA ALA A 149 -1.59 -12.04 -8.27
C ALA A 149 -2.62 -11.26 -7.42
N ILE A 150 -2.34 -11.06 -6.13
CA ILE A 150 -3.18 -10.23 -5.24
C ILE A 150 -3.14 -8.76 -5.67
N ILE A 151 -1.94 -8.22 -5.95
CA ILE A 151 -1.77 -6.86 -6.44
C ILE A 151 -2.60 -6.63 -7.71
N HIS A 152 -2.57 -7.58 -8.66
CA HIS A 152 -3.37 -7.49 -9.88
C HIS A 152 -4.88 -7.40 -9.59
N LYS A 153 -5.35 -8.17 -8.59
CA LYS A 153 -6.75 -8.14 -8.16
C LYS A 153 -7.12 -6.80 -7.51
N ILE A 154 -6.23 -6.25 -6.69
CA ILE A 154 -6.40 -4.94 -6.03
C ILE A 154 -6.43 -3.81 -7.05
N ILE A 155 -5.54 -3.84 -8.05
CA ILE A 155 -5.53 -2.85 -9.14
C ILE A 155 -6.88 -2.83 -9.86
N ASN A 156 -7.45 -4.00 -10.16
CA ASN A 156 -8.77 -4.07 -10.78
C ASN A 156 -9.89 -3.54 -9.86
N TYR A 157 -9.77 -3.72 -8.54
CA TYR A 157 -10.69 -3.11 -7.56
C TYR A 157 -10.58 -1.58 -7.60
N PHE A 158 -9.36 -1.04 -7.58
CA PHE A 158 -9.13 0.40 -7.66
C PHE A 158 -9.73 0.99 -8.93
N PHE A 159 -9.41 0.41 -10.10
CA PHE A 159 -9.96 0.91 -11.37
C PHE A 159 -11.49 0.82 -11.43
N ALA A 160 -12.09 -0.24 -10.91
CA ALA A 160 -13.55 -0.36 -10.89
C ALA A 160 -14.21 0.68 -9.97
N VAL A 161 -13.65 0.88 -8.78
CA VAL A 161 -14.15 1.86 -7.79
C VAL A 161 -14.01 3.28 -8.32
N LEU A 162 -12.83 3.62 -8.85
CA LEU A 162 -12.55 4.95 -9.40
C LEU A 162 -13.37 5.23 -10.67
N ARG A 163 -13.56 4.25 -11.55
CA ARG A 163 -14.36 4.43 -12.77
C ARG A 163 -15.84 4.62 -12.46
N ASN A 164 -16.36 3.83 -11.52
CA ASN A 164 -17.79 3.86 -11.20
C ASN A 164 -18.13 4.93 -10.15
N GLN A 165 -17.13 5.54 -9.50
CA GLN A 165 -17.32 6.50 -8.41
C GLN A 165 -18.22 5.93 -7.29
N THR A 166 -18.01 4.65 -6.97
CA THR A 166 -18.84 3.92 -6.00
C THR A 166 -17.96 3.19 -4.98
N ARG A 167 -18.34 3.26 -3.70
CA ARG A 167 -17.71 2.46 -2.63
C ARG A 167 -17.81 0.97 -2.92
N LEU A 168 -16.79 0.21 -2.51
CA LEU A 168 -16.70 -1.21 -2.80
C LEU A 168 -17.81 -2.01 -2.08
N SER A 169 -18.83 -2.41 -2.83
CA SER A 169 -19.93 -3.25 -2.35
C SER A 169 -19.70 -4.74 -2.71
N LYS A 170 -20.44 -5.63 -2.04
CA LYS A 170 -20.46 -7.08 -2.37
C LYS A 170 -20.84 -7.33 -3.83
N GLU A 171 -21.65 -6.45 -4.42
CA GLU A 171 -22.10 -6.53 -5.81
C GLU A 171 -20.99 -6.19 -6.81
N ILE A 172 -20.23 -5.13 -6.54
CA ILE A 172 -19.06 -4.76 -7.33
C ILE A 172 -17.99 -5.86 -7.26
N LEU A 173 -17.76 -6.44 -6.07
CA LEU A 173 -16.88 -7.60 -5.91
C LEU A 173 -17.33 -8.78 -6.78
N ARG A 174 -18.64 -9.05 -6.86
CA ARG A 174 -19.20 -10.12 -7.70
C ARG A 174 -18.99 -9.80 -9.19
N TYR A 175 -19.17 -8.55 -9.61
CA TYR A 175 -18.93 -8.08 -10.98
C TYR A 175 -17.45 -8.25 -11.38
N ILE A 176 -16.51 -7.76 -10.56
CA ILE A 176 -15.07 -7.84 -10.86
C ILE A 176 -14.59 -9.29 -10.89
N ASN A 177 -15.02 -10.12 -9.94
CA ASN A 177 -14.66 -11.55 -9.94
C ASN A 177 -15.22 -12.30 -11.17
N LYS A 178 -16.33 -11.82 -11.76
CA LYS A 178 -16.89 -12.36 -13.01
C LYS A 178 -16.13 -11.84 -14.24
N CYS A 179 -15.80 -10.56 -14.29
CA CYS A 179 -15.13 -9.92 -15.43
C CYS A 179 -13.65 -10.30 -15.59
N PHE A 180 -12.93 -10.53 -14.48
CA PHE A 180 -11.48 -10.78 -14.50
C PHE A 180 -11.11 -12.24 -14.19
N ARG A 181 -11.99 -13.17 -14.56
CA ARG A 181 -11.89 -14.62 -14.28
C ARG A 181 -10.77 -15.35 -15.04
N LYS A 182 -9.96 -14.66 -15.86
CA LYS A 182 -8.88 -15.30 -16.61
C LYS A 182 -7.77 -15.73 -15.64
N PRO A 183 -7.34 -17.00 -15.65
CA PRO A 183 -6.27 -17.44 -14.77
C PRO A 183 -4.96 -16.75 -15.15
N LEU A 184 -4.32 -16.06 -14.19
CA LEU A 184 -2.97 -15.48 -14.32
C LEU A 184 -1.89 -16.53 -14.62
N PHE A 185 -2.23 -17.82 -14.53
CA PHE A 185 -1.33 -18.95 -14.76
C PHE A 185 -2.02 -20.03 -15.61
N LYS A 186 -1.52 -20.28 -16.82
CA LYS A 186 -1.74 -21.54 -17.57
C LYS A 186 -0.43 -22.31 -17.53
N GLN A 187 -0.50 -23.61 -17.24
CA GLN A 187 0.65 -24.53 -17.37
C GLN A 187 1.94 -24.01 -16.68
N GLY A 188 1.82 -23.53 -15.44
CA GLY A 188 2.99 -23.13 -14.63
C GLY A 188 3.71 -21.84 -15.05
N ARG A 189 3.29 -21.15 -16.12
CA ARG A 189 3.85 -19.85 -16.53
C ARG A 189 2.91 -18.71 -16.15
N LEU A 190 3.48 -17.62 -15.62
CA LEU A 190 2.78 -16.36 -15.39
C LEU A 190 2.38 -15.82 -16.76
N ILE A 191 1.07 -15.83 -17.04
CA ILE A 191 0.51 -15.20 -18.23
C ILE A 191 0.47 -13.70 -17.95
N ILE A 192 1.54 -12.99 -18.31
CA ILE A 192 1.53 -11.53 -18.32
C ILE A 192 0.72 -11.09 -19.56
N PHE A 193 -0.61 -11.04 -19.46
CA PHE A 193 -1.42 -10.33 -20.44
C PHE A 193 -1.71 -8.91 -19.94
N ARG A 194 -0.94 -7.97 -20.49
CA ARG A 194 -1.41 -6.76 -21.18
C ARG A 194 -2.65 -6.09 -20.59
N PHE A 195 -2.46 -5.37 -19.49
CA PHE A 195 -3.20 -4.16 -19.14
C PHE A 195 -2.25 -3.23 -18.38
N LEU A 196 -1.39 -2.63 -19.18
CA LEU A 196 -0.60 -1.42 -18.98
C LEU A 196 -0.22 -0.91 -20.39
#